data_AF-A0A653N2P3-F1
#
_entry.id   AF-A0A653N2P3-F1
#
_cell.length_a   1.000
_cell.length_b   1.000
_cell.length_c   1.000
_cell.angle_alpha   90.00
_cell.angle_beta   90.00
_cell.angle_gamma   90.00
#
_symmetry.space_group_name_H-M   'P 1'
#
loop_
_entity.id
_entity.type
_entity.pdbx_description
1 polymer ?
#
loop_
_entity_poly.entity_id
_entity_poly.type
_entity_poly.pdbx_seq_one_letter_code
_entity_poly.pdbx_strand_id
1 'polypeptide(L)'
;MTLNRDAATQVAKVLSEALPYIRRFVGKTLVIKYGGNAMESEELKEGFARDIVLMKAVGINPVVVHGGGPQIGDLLKRLSIESHFIDGMRVTDTATMDVVEMVLGGQVNKSIVNLINQHGGSAIGLTGKDAGLIRAKKLQVTRQTPEMTQPEIIDIGHVGEVTAVNTDLLNMLVQGDFIPVIAPIGVGEGGESYNINADLVAGKVAEALKAEKLMLLTNIAGLMDKQGEVLTGLSTEQVDALIADGTIYGGMLPKIRCALEAVQGGVTSAHIIDGRVPNAVLLEIFTDSGVGTLISNSK
;
A
#
# COMPACT_ATOMS: atom_id res chain seq x y z
N MET A 1 21.42 -20.88 -9.73
CA MET A 1 20.80 -22.16 -10.15
C MET A 1 20.97 -22.32 -11.65
N THR A 2 21.39 -23.50 -12.12
CA THR A 2 21.40 -23.83 -13.55
C THR A 2 20.03 -24.38 -13.94
N LEU A 3 19.29 -23.63 -14.76
CA LEU A 3 18.05 -24.08 -15.39
C LEU A 3 18.37 -25.19 -16.41
N ASN A 4 17.59 -26.25 -16.44
CA ASN A 4 17.67 -27.24 -17.52
C ASN A 4 17.07 -26.65 -18.82
N ARG A 5 17.31 -27.30 -19.96
CA ARG A 5 16.88 -26.81 -21.27
C ARG A 5 15.36 -26.65 -21.38
N ASP A 6 14.59 -27.56 -20.78
CA ASP A 6 13.13 -27.54 -20.83
C ASP A 6 12.56 -26.34 -20.05
N ALA A 7 13.07 -26.12 -18.83
CA ALA A 7 12.72 -24.96 -18.03
C ALA A 7 13.16 -23.65 -18.70
N ALA A 8 14.34 -23.60 -19.32
CA ALA A 8 14.79 -22.43 -20.07
C ALA A 8 13.88 -22.14 -21.28
N THR A 9 13.43 -23.19 -21.98
CA THR A 9 12.48 -23.07 -23.10
C THR A 9 11.13 -22.55 -22.62
N GLN A 10 10.64 -23.04 -21.48
CA GLN A 10 9.42 -22.54 -20.85
C GLN A 10 9.54 -21.07 -20.45
N VAL A 11 10.63 -20.68 -19.80
CA VAL A 11 10.88 -19.28 -19.42
C VAL A 11 10.90 -18.37 -20.65
N ALA A 12 11.59 -18.77 -21.73
CA ALA A 12 11.63 -17.98 -22.97
C ALA A 12 10.24 -17.82 -23.60
N LYS A 13 9.44 -18.90 -23.62
CA LYS A 13 8.06 -18.85 -24.12
C LYS A 13 7.19 -17.91 -23.28
N VAL A 14 7.18 -18.07 -21.96
CA VAL A 14 6.38 -17.25 -21.04
C VAL A 14 6.76 -15.78 -21.11
N LEU A 15 8.06 -15.45 -21.12
CA LEU A 15 8.51 -14.06 -21.24
C LEU A 15 8.13 -13.44 -22.60
N SER A 16 8.15 -14.23 -23.66
CA SER A 16 7.74 -13.76 -25.00
C SER A 16 6.23 -13.46 -25.05
N GLU A 17 5.41 -14.31 -24.44
CA GLU A 17 3.97 -14.12 -24.32
C GLU A 17 3.62 -12.96 -23.36
N ALA A 18 4.41 -12.76 -22.30
CA ALA A 18 4.23 -11.69 -21.32
C ALA A 18 4.71 -10.31 -21.81
N LEU A 19 5.51 -10.24 -22.89
CA LEU A 19 6.16 -9.02 -23.36
C LEU A 19 5.19 -7.85 -23.65
N PRO A 20 4.00 -8.04 -24.26
CA PRO A 20 3.03 -6.96 -24.45
C PRO A 20 2.56 -6.34 -23.13
N TYR A 21 2.36 -7.17 -22.10
CA TYR A 21 1.94 -6.74 -20.77
C TYR A 21 3.04 -5.96 -20.06
N ILE A 22 4.28 -6.47 -20.10
CA ILE A 22 5.45 -5.76 -19.56
C ILE A 22 5.59 -4.39 -20.20
N ARG A 23 5.55 -4.33 -21.55
CA ARG A 23 5.76 -3.11 -22.33
C ARG A 23 4.78 -1.98 -21.96
N ARG A 24 3.56 -2.31 -21.53
CA ARG A 24 2.58 -1.32 -21.06
C ARG A 24 3.08 -0.49 -19.88
N PHE A 25 3.91 -1.08 -19.01
CA PHE A 25 4.34 -0.48 -17.76
C PHE A 25 5.82 -0.05 -17.75
N VAL A 26 6.58 -0.31 -18.83
CA VAL A 26 7.97 0.15 -18.94
C VAL A 26 8.04 1.67 -18.81
N GLY A 27 8.92 2.15 -17.93
CA GLY A 27 9.10 3.56 -17.59
C GLY A 27 8.02 4.14 -16.67
N LYS A 28 6.98 3.38 -16.34
CA LYS A 28 5.88 3.84 -15.49
C LYS A 28 6.15 3.55 -14.02
N THR A 29 5.62 4.43 -13.18
CA THR A 29 5.65 4.27 -11.72
C THR A 29 4.43 3.50 -11.25
N LEU A 30 4.67 2.46 -10.45
CA LEU A 30 3.63 1.67 -9.79
C LEU A 30 3.81 1.81 -8.28
N VAL A 31 2.74 2.17 -7.57
CA VAL A 31 2.76 2.25 -6.10
C VAL A 31 2.13 0.99 -5.52
N ILE A 32 2.86 0.29 -4.67
CA ILE A 32 2.47 -1.00 -4.12
C ILE A 32 2.37 -0.87 -2.61
N LYS A 33 1.15 -0.99 -2.08
CA LYS A 33 0.95 -1.09 -0.65
C LYS A 33 1.15 -2.55 -0.22
N TYR A 34 2.20 -2.81 0.54
CA TYR A 34 2.52 -4.10 1.12
C TYR A 34 2.29 -4.11 2.64
N GLY A 35 1.23 -4.75 3.13
CA GLY A 35 1.05 -4.87 4.57
C GLY A 35 -0.22 -5.57 5.02
N GLY A 36 -0.21 -6.07 6.25
CA GLY A 36 -1.25 -6.93 6.81
C GLY A 36 -0.82 -8.39 6.77
N ASN A 37 -1.75 -9.31 6.54
CA ASN A 37 -1.49 -10.75 6.57
C ASN A 37 -0.56 -11.23 5.44
N ALA A 38 -0.38 -10.43 4.38
CA ALA A 38 0.65 -10.66 3.35
C ALA A 38 2.10 -10.59 3.89
N MET A 39 2.28 -10.14 5.13
CA MET A 39 3.57 -10.10 5.85
C MET A 39 3.71 -11.21 6.91
N GLU A 40 2.83 -12.22 6.91
CA GLU A 40 2.80 -13.24 7.98
C GLU A 40 3.82 -14.36 7.78
N SER A 41 4.06 -14.81 6.55
CA SER A 41 5.06 -15.86 6.26
C SER A 41 6.32 -15.30 5.61
N GLU A 42 7.47 -15.88 5.95
CA GLU A 42 8.75 -15.51 5.34
C GLU A 42 8.77 -15.81 3.83
N GLU A 43 8.13 -16.89 3.41
CA GLU A 43 8.01 -17.27 1.99
C GLU A 43 7.29 -16.19 1.16
N LEU A 44 6.22 -15.60 1.69
CA LEU A 44 5.50 -14.50 1.02
C LEU A 44 6.32 -13.21 1.00
N LYS A 45 7.10 -12.94 2.06
CA LYS A 45 8.00 -11.78 2.11
C LYS A 45 9.12 -11.89 1.08
N GLU A 46 9.77 -13.04 0.98
CA GLU A 46 10.80 -13.30 -0.04
C GLU A 46 10.21 -13.25 -1.45
N GLY A 47 9.04 -13.85 -1.65
CA GLY A 47 8.31 -13.80 -2.92
C GLY A 47 8.03 -12.36 -3.36
N PHE A 48 7.46 -11.55 -2.46
CA PHE A 48 7.19 -10.14 -2.73
C PHE A 48 8.46 -9.35 -3.06
N ALA A 49 9.53 -9.51 -2.28
CA ALA A 49 10.79 -8.82 -2.52
C ALA A 49 11.35 -9.16 -3.91
N ARG A 50 11.33 -10.45 -4.29
CA ARG A 50 11.74 -10.90 -5.62
C ARG A 50 10.86 -10.32 -6.74
N ASP A 51 9.55 -10.23 -6.53
CA ASP A 51 8.62 -9.66 -7.50
C ASP A 51 8.94 -8.17 -7.75
N ILE A 52 9.18 -7.41 -6.69
CA ILE A 52 9.57 -6.00 -6.77
C ILE A 52 10.90 -5.83 -7.53
N VAL A 53 11.88 -6.70 -7.29
CA VAL A 53 13.13 -6.71 -8.06
C VAL A 53 12.88 -7.03 -9.53
N LEU A 54 12.04 -8.03 -9.84
CA LEU A 54 11.73 -8.38 -11.22
C LEU A 54 11.04 -7.23 -11.95
N MET A 55 10.08 -6.55 -11.30
CA MET A 55 9.45 -5.34 -11.83
C MET A 55 10.50 -4.29 -12.21
N LYS A 56 11.44 -4.01 -11.30
CA LYS A 56 12.51 -3.04 -11.57
C LYS A 56 13.41 -3.48 -12.72
N ALA A 57 13.78 -4.76 -12.76
CA ALA A 57 14.63 -5.33 -13.80
C ALA A 57 14.00 -5.26 -15.21
N VAL A 58 12.66 -5.34 -15.31
CA VAL A 58 11.95 -5.20 -16.59
C VAL A 58 11.59 -3.75 -16.94
N GLY A 59 12.10 -2.76 -16.20
CA GLY A 59 11.97 -1.33 -16.49
C GLY A 59 10.72 -0.67 -15.90
N ILE A 60 10.03 -1.32 -14.96
CA ILE A 60 8.94 -0.71 -14.18
C ILE A 60 9.57 -0.01 -12.96
N ASN A 61 8.98 1.09 -12.50
CA ASN A 61 9.48 1.81 -11.32
C ASN A 61 8.56 1.54 -10.10
N PRO A 62 8.81 0.48 -9.30
CA PRO A 62 8.03 0.22 -8.10
C PRO A 62 8.36 1.21 -6.98
N VAL A 63 7.32 1.70 -6.30
CA VAL A 63 7.39 2.44 -5.03
C VAL A 63 6.58 1.67 -4.01
N VAL A 64 7.22 1.21 -2.94
CA VAL A 64 6.57 0.38 -1.91
C VAL A 64 6.14 1.25 -0.74
N VAL A 65 4.89 1.13 -0.30
CA VAL A 65 4.41 1.67 0.97
C VAL A 65 4.02 0.50 1.85
N HIS A 66 4.44 0.48 3.12
CA HIS A 66 4.20 -0.69 3.96
C HIS A 66 3.34 -0.45 5.20
N GLY A 67 2.77 -1.53 5.74
CA GLY A 67 2.15 -1.54 7.08
C GLY A 67 3.07 -2.16 8.13
N GLY A 68 2.52 -2.48 9.30
CA GLY A 68 3.25 -3.20 10.36
C GLY A 68 2.44 -3.39 11.65
N GLY A 69 1.12 -3.52 11.54
CA GLY A 69 0.20 -3.60 12.68
C GLY A 69 0.55 -4.68 13.71
N PRO A 70 0.83 -5.94 13.29
CA PRO A 70 1.21 -7.02 14.20
C PRO A 70 2.51 -6.74 14.97
N GLN A 71 3.53 -6.20 14.31
CA GLN A 71 4.84 -5.92 14.93
C GLN A 71 4.76 -4.78 15.95
N ILE A 72 3.95 -3.76 15.66
CA ILE A 72 3.64 -2.70 16.65
C ILE A 72 2.97 -3.33 17.87
N GLY A 73 1.95 -4.17 17.65
CA GLY A 73 1.20 -4.82 18.73
C GLY A 73 2.08 -5.68 19.65
N ASP A 74 3.03 -6.42 19.07
CA ASP A 74 3.99 -7.23 19.85
C ASP A 74 4.84 -6.36 20.79
N LEU A 75 5.45 -5.27 20.28
CA LEU A 75 6.30 -4.42 21.10
C LEU A 75 5.51 -3.65 22.16
N LEU A 76 4.32 -3.13 21.82
CA LEU A 76 3.43 -2.48 22.80
C LEU A 76 3.08 -3.44 23.95
N LYS A 77 2.73 -4.70 23.64
CA LYS A 77 2.44 -5.73 24.63
C LYS A 77 3.65 -6.00 25.54
N ARG A 78 4.86 -6.11 24.97
CA ARG A 78 6.10 -6.32 25.74
C ARG A 78 6.43 -5.13 26.65
N LEU A 79 6.05 -3.92 26.25
CA LEU A 79 6.22 -2.70 27.04
C LEU A 79 5.04 -2.41 27.98
N SER A 80 4.01 -3.28 27.99
CA SER A 80 2.78 -3.09 28.78
C SER A 80 2.06 -1.77 28.48
N ILE A 81 2.13 -1.33 27.22
CA ILE A 81 1.35 -0.19 26.72
C ILE A 81 0.07 -0.75 26.12
N GLU A 82 -1.08 -0.31 26.64
CA GLU A 82 -2.38 -0.72 26.12
C GLU A 82 -2.62 -0.17 24.72
N SER A 83 -3.23 -0.98 23.86
CA SER A 83 -3.53 -0.60 22.49
C SER A 83 -5.02 -0.70 22.24
N HIS A 84 -5.63 0.41 21.84
CA HIS A 84 -7.04 0.49 21.48
C HIS A 84 -7.20 0.98 20.04
N PHE A 85 -8.30 0.60 19.40
CA PHE A 85 -8.63 1.01 18.03
C PHE A 85 -10.00 1.69 17.98
N ILE A 86 -10.10 2.75 17.19
CA ILE A 86 -11.36 3.45 16.88
C ILE A 86 -11.46 3.52 15.35
N ASP A 87 -12.55 2.97 14.80
CA ASP A 87 -12.84 2.94 13.35
C ASP A 87 -11.66 2.43 12.49
N GLY A 88 -10.95 1.42 13.00
CA GLY A 88 -9.80 0.81 12.32
C GLY A 88 -8.49 1.59 12.42
N MET A 89 -8.48 2.74 13.10
CA MET A 89 -7.28 3.50 13.42
C MET A 89 -6.83 3.19 14.84
N ARG A 90 -5.52 3.02 15.04
CA ARG A 90 -4.95 2.83 16.38
C ARG A 90 -4.99 4.16 17.11
N VAL A 91 -5.63 4.22 18.27
CA VAL A 91 -5.50 5.37 19.17
C VAL A 91 -4.04 5.48 19.57
N THR A 92 -3.43 6.62 19.29
CA THR A 92 -1.97 6.76 19.32
C THR A 92 -1.59 7.92 20.24
N ASP A 93 -1.46 7.68 21.54
CA ASP A 93 -0.85 8.67 22.44
C ASP A 93 0.67 8.83 22.17
N THR A 94 1.34 9.74 22.89
CA THR A 94 2.76 10.03 22.67
C THR A 94 3.64 8.79 22.84
N ALA A 95 3.42 7.99 23.89
CA ALA A 95 4.20 6.79 24.14
C ALA A 95 3.97 5.72 23.05
N THR A 96 2.73 5.58 22.59
CA THR A 96 2.37 4.71 21.47
C THR A 96 2.99 5.21 20.17
N MET A 97 3.03 6.52 19.92
CA MET A 97 3.63 7.10 18.72
C MET A 97 5.13 6.81 18.63
N ASP A 98 5.87 6.94 19.74
CA ASP A 98 7.29 6.62 19.79
C ASP A 98 7.55 5.15 19.39
N VAL A 99 6.73 4.22 19.91
CA VAL A 99 6.81 2.80 19.56
C VAL A 99 6.45 2.55 18.10
N VAL A 100 5.36 3.16 17.61
CA VAL A 100 4.93 3.04 16.21
C VAL A 100 6.05 3.52 15.28
N GLU A 101 6.65 4.68 15.56
CA GLU A 101 7.72 5.25 14.77
C GLU A 101 8.95 4.34 14.73
N MET A 102 9.41 3.87 15.89
CA MET A 102 10.57 2.98 16.00
C MET A 102 10.34 1.65 15.27
N VAL A 103 9.17 1.03 15.44
CA VAL A 103 8.87 -0.27 14.83
C VAL A 103 8.71 -0.16 13.32
N LEU A 104 7.90 0.80 12.85
CA LEU A 104 7.67 0.94 11.42
C LEU A 104 8.92 1.42 10.70
N GLY A 105 9.58 2.48 11.18
CA GLY A 105 10.75 3.07 10.53
C GLY A 105 12.06 2.31 10.73
N GLY A 106 12.27 1.74 11.92
CA GLY A 106 13.53 1.08 12.29
C GLY A 106 13.57 -0.41 12.01
N GLN A 107 12.45 -1.12 12.19
CA GLN A 107 12.41 -2.58 12.07
C GLN A 107 11.74 -3.02 10.77
N VAL A 108 10.45 -2.72 10.60
CA VAL A 108 9.66 -3.25 9.48
C VAL A 108 10.17 -2.69 8.14
N ASN A 109 10.37 -1.37 8.06
CA ASN A 109 10.89 -0.71 6.87
C ASN A 109 12.23 -1.30 6.44
N LYS A 110 13.17 -1.44 7.37
CA LYS A 110 14.54 -1.93 7.08
C LYS A 110 14.56 -3.41 6.77
N SER A 111 13.65 -4.20 7.33
CA SER A 111 13.49 -5.61 6.96
C SER A 111 13.07 -5.77 5.49
N ILE A 112 12.08 -5.01 5.02
CA ILE A 112 11.65 -5.03 3.62
C ILE A 112 12.78 -4.57 2.69
N VAL A 113 13.46 -3.47 3.04
CA VAL A 113 14.61 -2.96 2.29
C VAL A 113 15.68 -4.04 2.15
N ASN A 114 16.03 -4.72 3.25
CA ASN A 114 17.04 -5.76 3.24
C ASN A 114 16.64 -6.95 2.36
N LEU A 115 15.38 -7.39 2.40
CA LEU A 115 14.90 -8.48 1.54
C LEU A 115 14.99 -8.11 0.05
N ILE A 116 14.56 -6.90 -0.33
CA ILE A 116 14.68 -6.43 -1.72
C ILE A 116 16.16 -6.42 -2.15
N ASN A 117 17.06 -5.95 -1.28
CA ASN A 117 18.49 -5.92 -1.57
C ASN A 117 19.10 -7.33 -1.70
N GLN A 118 18.69 -8.28 -0.86
CA GLN A 118 19.14 -9.68 -0.93
C GLN A 118 18.74 -10.37 -2.23
N HIS A 119 17.64 -9.94 -2.86
CA HIS A 119 17.22 -10.43 -4.17
C HIS A 119 17.79 -9.65 -5.36
N GLY A 120 18.69 -8.69 -5.12
CA GLY A 120 19.42 -7.95 -6.17
C GLY A 120 18.83 -6.58 -6.52
N GLY A 121 17.84 -6.10 -5.76
CA GLY A 121 17.35 -4.73 -5.87
C GLY A 121 18.24 -3.72 -5.14
N SER A 122 17.90 -2.44 -5.29
CA SER A 122 18.50 -1.34 -4.51
C SER A 122 17.40 -0.52 -3.86
N ALA A 123 17.01 -0.91 -2.65
CA ALA A 123 15.93 -0.27 -1.91
C ALA A 123 16.43 0.81 -0.94
N ILE A 124 15.67 1.89 -0.84
CA ILE A 124 15.91 2.98 0.12
C ILE A 124 14.70 3.10 1.03
N GLY A 125 14.93 2.84 2.32
CA GLY A 125 13.90 2.92 3.35
C GLY A 125 13.72 4.33 3.89
N LEU A 126 12.50 4.86 3.81
CA LEU A 126 12.13 6.22 4.19
C LEU A 126 10.89 6.23 5.10
N THR A 127 10.76 7.31 5.84
CA THR A 127 9.58 7.73 6.60
C THR A 127 9.16 9.12 6.11
N GLY A 128 8.03 9.65 6.59
CA GLY A 128 7.65 11.03 6.28
C GLY A 128 8.60 12.11 6.80
N LYS A 129 9.46 11.78 7.77
CA LYS A 129 10.46 12.71 8.32
C LYS A 129 11.61 12.97 7.36
N ASP A 130 11.93 12.00 6.50
CA ASP A 130 13.05 12.09 5.56
C ASP A 130 12.75 13.16 4.49
N ALA A 131 13.43 14.31 4.58
CA ALA A 131 13.22 15.48 3.73
C ALA A 131 11.74 15.96 3.64
N GLY A 132 10.97 15.75 4.70
CA GLY A 132 9.54 16.07 4.71
C GLY A 132 8.75 15.28 3.67
N LEU A 133 9.12 14.03 3.41
CA LEU A 133 8.52 13.16 2.40
C LEU A 133 7.00 13.10 2.50
N ILE A 134 6.45 12.98 3.71
CA ILE A 134 5.02 12.96 3.97
C ILE A 134 4.72 14.05 5.01
N ARG A 135 4.18 15.17 4.55
CA ARG A 135 3.63 16.19 5.45
C ARG A 135 2.23 15.79 5.86
N ALA A 136 1.91 16.01 7.13
CA ALA A 136 0.65 15.61 7.72
C ALA A 136 0.13 16.67 8.69
N LYS A 137 -1.15 16.52 9.05
CA LYS A 137 -1.77 17.25 10.16
C LYS A 137 -2.62 16.27 10.96
N LYS A 138 -2.92 16.62 12.21
CA LYS A 138 -3.79 15.81 13.08
C LYS A 138 -5.15 15.57 12.41
N LEU A 139 -5.56 14.31 12.35
CA LEU A 139 -6.87 13.93 11.84
C LEU A 139 -7.93 14.30 12.88
N GLN A 140 -8.93 15.08 12.47
CA GLN A 140 -10.09 15.36 13.31
C GLN A 140 -11.12 14.24 13.11
N VAL A 141 -11.35 13.45 14.16
CA VAL A 141 -12.39 12.41 14.14
C VAL A 141 -13.60 12.92 14.90
N THR A 142 -14.76 12.86 14.26
CA THR A 142 -16.04 13.21 14.88
C THR A 142 -16.91 11.97 15.00
N ARG A 143 -17.55 11.78 16.16
CA ARG A 143 -18.54 10.73 16.37
C ARG A 143 -19.92 11.33 16.56
N GLN A 144 -20.91 10.72 15.93
CA GLN A 144 -22.31 11.06 16.10
C GLN A 144 -23.05 9.80 16.56
N THR A 145 -23.62 9.82 17.76
CA THR A 145 -24.57 8.79 18.21
C THR A 145 -26.00 9.28 18.00
N PRO A 146 -27.00 8.37 17.89
CA PRO A 146 -28.39 8.77 17.73
C PRO A 146 -28.92 9.67 18.85
N GLU A 147 -28.31 9.63 20.04
CA GLU A 147 -28.69 10.49 21.18
C GLU A 147 -28.03 11.88 21.15
N MET A 148 -27.04 12.12 20.28
CA MET A 148 -26.28 13.36 20.22
C MET A 148 -26.91 14.39 19.27
N THR A 149 -27.11 15.61 19.75
CA THR A 149 -27.61 16.75 18.95
C THR A 149 -26.54 17.37 18.06
N GLN A 150 -25.24 17.20 18.37
CA GLN A 150 -24.11 17.61 17.55
C GLN A 150 -22.99 16.55 17.60
N PRO A 151 -22.20 16.39 16.51
CA PRO A 151 -21.04 15.51 16.52
C PRO A 151 -19.99 15.95 17.54
N GLU A 152 -19.45 15.00 18.31
CA GLU A 152 -18.37 15.22 19.28
C GLU A 152 -17.00 14.97 18.62
N ILE A 153 -16.03 15.87 18.85
CA ILE A 153 -14.65 15.67 18.40
C ILE A 153 -13.96 14.68 19.36
N ILE A 154 -13.51 13.55 18.82
CA ILE A 154 -12.73 12.55 19.53
C ILE A 154 -11.25 12.79 19.26
N ASP A 155 -10.49 12.99 20.34
CA ASP A 155 -9.04 12.98 20.25
C ASP A 155 -8.52 11.53 20.22
N ILE A 156 -8.05 11.10 19.05
CA ILE A 156 -7.42 9.79 18.85
C ILE A 156 -5.89 9.84 18.93
N GLY A 157 -5.33 10.97 19.39
CA GLY A 157 -3.91 11.22 19.59
C GLY A 157 -3.18 11.64 18.32
N HIS A 158 -1.94 11.17 18.16
CA HIS A 158 -1.04 11.41 17.04
C HIS A 158 -1.42 10.59 15.80
N VAL A 159 -2.70 10.63 15.42
CA VAL A 159 -3.18 10.09 14.15
C VAL A 159 -3.36 11.24 13.17
N GLY A 160 -2.87 11.09 11.95
CA GLY A 160 -2.84 12.17 10.97
C GLY A 160 -3.44 11.81 9.63
N GLU A 161 -3.64 12.86 8.83
CA GLU A 161 -3.93 12.78 7.41
C GLU A 161 -2.83 13.46 6.59
N VAL A 162 -2.54 12.90 5.41
CA VAL A 162 -1.49 13.44 4.52
C VAL A 162 -1.96 14.76 3.91
N THR A 163 -1.14 15.80 4.05
CA THR A 163 -1.40 17.12 3.45
C THR A 163 -0.59 17.34 2.18
N ALA A 164 0.61 16.76 2.08
CA ALA A 164 1.44 16.81 0.88
C ALA A 164 2.51 15.70 0.88
N VAL A 165 2.96 15.35 -0.32
CA VAL A 165 4.07 14.40 -0.55
C VAL A 165 5.20 15.12 -1.29
N ASN A 166 6.45 14.94 -0.84
CA ASN A 166 7.64 15.44 -1.54
C ASN A 166 7.95 14.52 -2.74
N THR A 167 7.48 14.92 -3.93
CA THR A 167 7.71 14.17 -5.16
C THR A 167 9.13 14.30 -5.69
N ASP A 168 9.85 15.39 -5.38
CA ASP A 168 11.23 15.61 -5.85
C ASP A 168 12.16 14.52 -5.33
N LEU A 169 12.05 14.18 -4.04
CA LEU A 169 12.82 13.08 -3.44
C LEU A 169 12.52 11.74 -4.13
N LEU A 170 11.24 11.42 -4.31
CA LEU A 170 10.85 10.14 -4.91
C LEU A 170 11.27 10.05 -6.37
N ASN A 171 11.11 11.12 -7.14
CA ASN A 171 11.52 11.20 -8.54
C ASN A 171 13.05 11.04 -8.67
N MET A 172 13.82 11.70 -7.80
CA MET A 172 15.28 11.55 -7.76
C MET A 172 15.69 10.09 -7.52
N LEU A 173 15.06 9.41 -6.55
CA LEU A 173 15.37 8.02 -6.24
C LEU A 173 14.99 7.08 -7.39
N VAL A 174 13.81 7.27 -7.97
CA VAL A 174 13.33 6.47 -9.12
C VAL A 174 14.26 6.63 -10.33
N GLN A 175 14.70 7.86 -10.61
CA GLN A 175 15.67 8.16 -11.68
C GLN A 175 17.05 7.56 -11.42
N GLY A 176 17.44 7.43 -10.15
CA GLY A 176 18.68 6.77 -9.72
C GLY A 176 18.60 5.24 -9.63
N ASP A 177 17.55 4.63 -10.20
CA ASP A 177 17.26 3.20 -10.15
C ASP A 177 17.08 2.59 -8.74
N PHE A 178 16.78 3.44 -7.75
CA PHE A 178 16.40 2.99 -6.42
C PHE A 178 14.91 2.65 -6.34
N ILE A 179 14.57 1.76 -5.41
CA ILE A 179 13.21 1.36 -5.05
C ILE A 179 12.86 2.01 -3.71
N PRO A 180 12.04 3.08 -3.68
CA PRO A 180 11.64 3.68 -2.42
C PRO A 180 10.74 2.72 -1.62
N VAL A 181 11.04 2.57 -0.33
CA VAL A 181 10.24 1.78 0.63
C VAL A 181 9.82 2.70 1.77
N ILE A 182 8.53 3.03 1.83
CA ILE A 182 8.00 4.13 2.62
C ILE A 182 7.19 3.60 3.81
N ALA A 183 7.57 4.01 5.01
CA ALA A 183 6.79 3.81 6.22
C ALA A 183 5.71 4.90 6.35
N PRO A 184 4.49 4.56 6.81
CA PRO A 184 3.32 5.43 6.79
C PRO A 184 3.27 6.35 8.01
N ILE A 185 4.37 7.08 8.24
CA ILE A 185 4.51 8.07 9.31
C ILE A 185 4.59 9.44 8.63
N GLY A 186 3.73 10.37 9.01
CA GLY A 186 3.79 11.76 8.55
C GLY A 186 4.48 12.68 9.54
N VAL A 187 4.89 13.86 9.07
CA VAL A 187 5.45 14.94 9.91
C VAL A 187 4.60 16.20 9.81
N GLY A 188 4.27 16.80 10.94
CA GLY A 188 3.55 18.07 11.00
C GLY A 188 4.46 19.29 10.89
N GLU A 189 3.87 20.49 10.86
CA GLU A 189 4.62 21.75 10.70
C GLU A 189 5.55 22.03 11.89
N GLY A 190 5.21 21.54 13.08
CA GLY A 190 6.04 21.65 14.28
C GLY A 190 7.08 20.54 14.42
N GLY A 191 7.14 19.58 13.48
CA GLY A 191 8.03 18.42 13.54
C GLY A 191 7.45 17.21 14.29
N GLU A 192 6.19 17.28 14.72
CA GLU A 192 5.47 16.18 15.35
C GLU A 192 5.24 15.01 14.39
N SER A 193 5.25 13.78 14.92
CA SER A 193 5.00 12.57 14.15
C SER A 193 3.51 12.23 14.14
N TYR A 194 3.01 11.73 13.02
CA TYR A 194 1.65 11.20 12.91
C TYR A 194 1.67 9.77 12.36
N ASN A 195 0.92 8.88 13.02
CA ASN A 195 0.60 7.55 12.53
C ASN A 195 -0.53 7.67 11.49
N ILE A 196 -0.30 7.18 10.27
CA ILE A 196 -1.26 7.29 9.17
C ILE A 196 -1.58 5.90 8.63
N ASN A 197 -2.81 5.67 8.17
CA ASN A 197 -3.14 4.43 7.49
C ASN A 197 -2.29 4.26 6.22
N ALA A 198 -1.59 3.12 6.12
CA ALA A 198 -0.70 2.80 5.00
C ALA A 198 -1.40 2.76 3.63
N ASP A 199 -2.67 2.38 3.58
CA ASP A 199 -3.45 2.41 2.34
C ASP A 199 -3.59 3.87 1.87
N LEU A 200 -3.97 4.79 2.77
CA LEU A 200 -4.11 6.23 2.46
C LEU A 200 -2.78 6.86 2.05
N VAL A 201 -1.68 6.52 2.73
CA VAL A 201 -0.34 6.97 2.32
C VAL A 201 -0.01 6.48 0.92
N ALA A 202 -0.28 5.20 0.61
CA ALA A 202 -0.05 4.66 -0.73
C ALA A 202 -0.89 5.37 -1.80
N GLY A 203 -2.16 5.64 -1.50
CA GLY A 203 -3.04 6.45 -2.36
C GLY A 203 -2.45 7.83 -2.65
N LYS A 204 -2.10 8.58 -1.60
CA LYS A 204 -1.58 9.95 -1.75
C LYS A 204 -0.21 10.00 -2.42
N VAL A 205 0.65 9.01 -2.19
CA VAL A 205 1.92 8.86 -2.93
C VAL A 205 1.64 8.59 -4.42
N ALA A 206 0.69 7.71 -4.74
CA ALA A 206 0.30 7.41 -6.12
C ALA A 206 -0.30 8.63 -6.84
N GLU A 207 -1.19 9.36 -6.16
CA GLU A 207 -1.79 10.60 -6.66
C GLU A 207 -0.73 11.68 -6.94
N ALA A 208 0.23 11.84 -6.02
CA ALA A 208 1.29 12.83 -6.15
C ALA A 208 2.25 12.50 -7.30
N LEU A 209 2.57 11.22 -7.49
CA LEU A 209 3.43 10.74 -8.56
C LEU A 209 2.71 10.55 -9.91
N LYS A 210 1.38 10.71 -9.95
CA LYS A 210 0.55 10.35 -11.12
C LYS A 210 0.89 8.94 -11.62
N ALA A 211 0.93 8.00 -10.68
CA ALA A 211 1.32 6.63 -10.95
C ALA A 211 0.37 5.97 -11.98
N GLU A 212 0.89 5.03 -12.76
CA GLU A 212 0.08 4.27 -13.72
C GLU A 212 -0.84 3.27 -13.01
N LYS A 213 -0.38 2.69 -11.89
CA LYS A 213 -1.19 1.76 -11.10
C LYS A 213 -0.91 1.93 -9.61
N LEU A 214 -1.97 1.96 -8.81
CA LEU A 214 -1.93 1.71 -7.36
C LEU A 214 -2.33 0.26 -7.10
N MET A 215 -1.54 -0.50 -6.34
CA MET A 215 -1.86 -1.87 -5.95
C MET A 215 -1.95 -1.96 -4.42
N LEU A 216 -3.12 -2.32 -3.91
CA LEU A 216 -3.39 -2.51 -2.49
C LEU A 216 -3.44 -4.01 -2.20
N LEU A 217 -2.37 -4.54 -1.61
CA LEU A 217 -2.36 -5.94 -1.19
C LEU A 217 -3.16 -6.08 0.10
N THR A 218 -4.08 -7.05 0.11
CA THR A 218 -4.96 -7.36 1.22
C THR A 218 -4.96 -8.87 1.52
N ASN A 219 -5.77 -9.31 2.47
CA ASN A 219 -5.92 -10.70 2.90
C ASN A 219 -7.23 -11.35 2.42
N ILE A 220 -7.84 -10.78 1.38
CA ILE A 220 -9.04 -11.30 0.72
C ILE A 220 -8.83 -11.27 -0.78
N ALA A 221 -9.60 -12.08 -1.52
CA ALA A 221 -9.49 -12.21 -2.98
C ALA A 221 -9.66 -10.89 -3.75
N GLY A 222 -10.50 -10.00 -3.22
CA GLY A 222 -10.87 -8.72 -3.83
C GLY A 222 -12.15 -8.20 -3.20
N LEU A 223 -12.75 -7.17 -3.79
CA LEU A 223 -14.10 -6.76 -3.44
C LEU A 223 -15.09 -7.83 -3.91
N MET A 224 -15.89 -8.34 -3.00
CA MET A 224 -16.93 -9.34 -3.30
C MET A 224 -18.30 -8.67 -3.43
N ASP A 225 -19.14 -9.20 -4.30
CA ASP A 225 -20.56 -8.90 -4.31
C ASP A 225 -21.32 -9.62 -3.17
N LYS A 226 -22.64 -9.46 -3.13
CA LYS A 226 -23.52 -10.10 -2.13
C LYS A 226 -23.59 -11.62 -2.31
N GLN A 227 -23.13 -12.15 -3.43
CA GLN A 227 -23.12 -13.57 -3.79
C GLN A 227 -21.76 -14.22 -3.47
N GLY A 228 -20.73 -13.42 -3.16
CA GLY A 228 -19.39 -13.88 -2.83
C GLY A 228 -18.43 -13.90 -4.02
N GLU A 229 -18.83 -13.38 -5.18
CA GLU A 229 -18.00 -13.33 -6.39
C GLU A 229 -17.15 -12.05 -6.41
N VAL A 230 -15.90 -12.16 -6.89
CA VAL A 230 -14.99 -11.01 -6.96
C VAL A 230 -15.41 -10.09 -8.11
N LEU A 231 -15.69 -8.84 -7.77
CA LEU A 231 -16.01 -7.79 -8.72
C LEU A 231 -14.72 -7.18 -9.30
N THR A 232 -14.70 -6.93 -10.60
CA THR A 232 -13.55 -6.31 -11.29
C THR A 232 -14.03 -5.44 -12.46
N GLY A 233 -13.17 -4.55 -12.95
CA GLY A 233 -13.53 -3.60 -14.02
C GLY A 233 -14.57 -2.58 -13.58
N LEU A 234 -14.54 -2.17 -12.30
CA LEU A 234 -15.49 -1.24 -11.74
C LEU A 234 -15.14 0.20 -12.09
N SER A 235 -16.13 0.98 -12.51
CA SER A 235 -16.00 2.43 -12.59
C SER A 235 -16.16 3.08 -11.21
N THR A 236 -15.72 4.33 -11.07
CA THR A 236 -15.92 5.12 -9.85
C THR A 236 -17.39 5.19 -9.43
N GLU A 237 -18.30 5.32 -10.39
CA GLU A 237 -19.75 5.42 -10.12
C GLU A 237 -20.34 4.09 -9.64
N GLN A 238 -19.88 2.96 -10.18
CA GLN A 238 -20.32 1.64 -9.73
C GLN A 238 -19.85 1.37 -8.30
N VAL A 239 -18.63 1.79 -7.98
CA VAL A 239 -18.11 1.70 -6.61
C VAL A 239 -18.95 2.53 -5.64
N ASP A 240 -19.29 3.78 -5.98
CA ASP A 240 -20.15 4.63 -5.14
C ASP A 240 -21.53 4.02 -4.92
N ALA A 241 -22.11 3.41 -5.95
CA ALA A 241 -23.39 2.70 -5.84
C ALA A 241 -23.31 1.48 -4.90
N LEU A 242 -22.21 0.71 -4.95
CA LEU A 242 -21.98 -0.45 -4.06
C LEU A 242 -21.72 -0.03 -2.61
N ILE A 243 -21.20 1.18 -2.37
CA ILE A 243 -21.12 1.75 -1.02
C ILE A 243 -22.52 2.12 -0.54
N ALA A 244 -23.31 2.80 -1.38
CA ALA A 244 -24.65 3.27 -1.03
C ALA A 244 -25.64 2.13 -0.75
N ASP A 245 -25.52 0.99 -1.45
CA ASP A 245 -26.41 -0.17 -1.30
C ASP A 245 -25.97 -1.14 -0.18
N GLY A 246 -24.90 -0.80 0.55
CA GLY A 246 -24.36 -1.55 1.68
C GLY A 246 -23.54 -2.79 1.30
N THR A 247 -23.25 -3.03 0.02
CA THR A 247 -22.38 -4.16 -0.39
C THR A 247 -20.96 -3.97 0.13
N ILE A 248 -20.44 -2.74 0.08
CA ILE A 248 -19.11 -2.40 0.62
C ILE A 248 -19.26 -1.88 2.05
N TYR A 249 -18.66 -2.59 3.02
CA TYR A 249 -18.71 -2.21 4.43
C TYR A 249 -17.41 -2.55 5.18
N GLY A 250 -17.33 -2.11 6.44
CA GLY A 250 -16.23 -2.43 7.35
C GLY A 250 -14.86 -1.96 6.86
N GLY A 251 -13.82 -2.77 7.08
CA GLY A 251 -12.43 -2.46 6.73
C GLY A 251 -12.16 -2.35 5.22
N MET A 252 -13.09 -2.77 4.36
CA MET A 252 -12.97 -2.61 2.91
C MET A 252 -13.27 -1.17 2.47
N LEU A 253 -14.12 -0.47 3.21
CA LEU A 253 -14.59 0.87 2.83
C LEU A 253 -13.44 1.90 2.78
N PRO A 254 -12.49 1.95 3.75
CA PRO A 254 -11.31 2.80 3.62
C PRO A 254 -10.39 2.42 2.44
N LYS A 255 -10.24 1.13 2.12
CA LYS A 255 -9.42 0.67 0.98
C LYS A 255 -10.02 1.09 -0.35
N ILE A 256 -11.33 0.89 -0.50
CA ILE A 256 -12.07 1.26 -1.70
C ILE A 256 -12.07 2.77 -1.90
N ARG A 257 -12.32 3.55 -0.84
CA ARG A 257 -12.22 5.02 -0.90
C ARG A 257 -10.82 5.47 -1.31
N CYS A 258 -9.77 4.86 -0.76
CA CYS A 258 -8.41 5.14 -1.17
C CYS A 258 -8.17 4.87 -2.66
N ALA A 259 -8.63 3.72 -3.16
CA ALA A 259 -8.51 3.37 -4.58
C ALA A 259 -9.30 4.34 -5.48
N LEU A 260 -10.51 4.71 -5.06
CA LEU A 260 -11.39 5.65 -5.72
C LEU A 260 -10.74 7.05 -5.82
N GLU A 261 -10.31 7.60 -4.68
CA GLU A 261 -9.62 8.89 -4.61
C GLU A 261 -8.35 8.91 -5.44
N ALA A 262 -7.58 7.82 -5.44
CA ALA A 262 -6.36 7.72 -6.23
C ALA A 262 -6.65 7.82 -7.73
N VAL A 263 -7.66 7.07 -8.21
CA VAL A 263 -8.06 7.07 -9.62
C VAL A 263 -8.65 8.42 -10.03
N GLN A 264 -9.51 9.02 -9.20
CA GLN A 264 -10.03 10.38 -9.39
C GLN A 264 -8.91 11.44 -9.38
N GLY A 265 -7.88 11.22 -8.56
CA GLY A 265 -6.69 12.06 -8.44
C GLY A 265 -5.68 11.92 -9.57
N GLY A 266 -5.94 11.06 -10.56
CA GLY A 266 -5.15 10.94 -11.79
C GLY A 266 -4.25 9.70 -11.86
N VAL A 267 -4.40 8.73 -10.96
CA VAL A 267 -3.84 7.39 -11.15
C VAL A 267 -4.67 6.65 -12.20
N THR A 268 -4.04 5.99 -13.18
CA THR A 268 -4.79 5.38 -14.30
C THR A 268 -5.70 4.25 -13.84
N SER A 269 -5.23 3.44 -12.88
CA SER A 269 -6.00 2.33 -12.32
C SER A 269 -5.57 1.98 -10.89
N ALA A 270 -6.50 1.48 -10.09
CA ALA A 270 -6.22 0.95 -8.77
C ALA A 270 -6.67 -0.52 -8.69
N HIS A 271 -5.86 -1.37 -8.05
CA HIS A 271 -6.13 -2.79 -7.91
C HIS A 271 -6.11 -3.18 -6.44
N ILE A 272 -7.10 -3.96 -6.02
CA ILE A 272 -7.15 -4.59 -4.70
C ILE A 272 -7.01 -6.08 -4.91
N ILE A 273 -5.88 -6.64 -4.45
CA ILE A 273 -5.49 -8.03 -4.73
C ILE A 273 -5.15 -8.80 -3.46
N ASP A 274 -5.30 -10.12 -3.51
CA ASP A 274 -4.91 -11.00 -2.41
C ASP A 274 -3.38 -11.17 -2.35
N GLY A 275 -2.76 -10.52 -1.37
CA GLY A 275 -1.32 -10.59 -1.14
C GLY A 275 -0.84 -11.94 -0.59
N ARG A 276 -1.74 -12.89 -0.31
CA ARG A 276 -1.38 -14.26 0.10
C ARG A 276 -1.13 -15.18 -1.10
N VAL A 277 -1.53 -14.76 -2.29
CA VAL A 277 -1.25 -15.51 -3.52
C VAL A 277 0.23 -15.34 -3.88
N PRO A 278 1.00 -16.42 -4.05
CA PRO A 278 2.38 -16.32 -4.50
C PRO A 278 2.46 -15.58 -5.83
N ASN A 279 3.38 -14.62 -5.91
CA ASN A 279 3.59 -13.81 -7.10
C ASN A 279 2.39 -12.94 -7.52
N ALA A 280 1.49 -12.60 -6.57
CA ALA A 280 0.29 -11.80 -6.82
C ALA A 280 0.56 -10.51 -7.60
N VAL A 281 1.64 -9.81 -7.27
CA VAL A 281 2.03 -8.55 -7.93
C VAL A 281 2.36 -8.78 -9.40
N LEU A 282 3.08 -9.86 -9.73
CA LEU A 282 3.45 -10.17 -11.11
C LEU A 282 2.26 -10.66 -11.92
N LEU A 283 1.38 -11.47 -11.32
CA LEU A 283 0.14 -11.93 -11.97
C LEU A 283 -0.71 -10.74 -12.43
N GLU A 284 -0.75 -9.68 -11.63
CA GLU A 284 -1.53 -8.46 -11.91
C GLU A 284 -0.88 -7.51 -12.95
N ILE A 285 0.39 -7.73 -13.30
CA ILE A 285 1.11 -6.91 -14.29
C ILE A 285 1.30 -7.68 -15.60
N PHE A 286 1.58 -8.98 -15.53
CA PHE A 286 1.98 -9.79 -16.69
C PHE A 286 0.83 -10.60 -17.29
N THR A 287 -0.40 -10.42 -16.79
CA THR A 287 -1.60 -11.07 -17.33
C THR A 287 -2.79 -10.09 -17.32
N ASP A 288 -3.78 -10.39 -18.15
CA ASP A 288 -5.09 -9.76 -18.25
C ASP A 288 -6.19 -10.51 -17.50
N SER A 289 -5.89 -11.70 -16.95
CA SER A 289 -6.85 -12.40 -16.08
C SER A 289 -7.12 -11.64 -14.80
N GLY A 290 -6.13 -10.90 -14.27
CA GLY A 290 -6.22 -10.21 -12.98
C GLY A 290 -6.42 -11.18 -11.81
N VAL A 291 -6.02 -10.79 -10.60
CA VAL A 291 -6.23 -11.63 -9.38
C VAL A 291 -6.97 -10.89 -8.28
N GLY A 292 -7.80 -9.93 -8.67
CA GLY A 292 -8.62 -9.16 -7.75
C GLY A 292 -9.47 -8.11 -8.44
N THR A 293 -9.77 -7.05 -7.70
CA THR A 293 -10.65 -5.97 -8.15
C THR A 293 -9.87 -4.87 -8.82
N LEU A 294 -10.13 -4.66 -10.11
CA LEU A 294 -9.69 -3.48 -10.86
C LEU A 294 -10.72 -2.36 -10.75
N ILE A 295 -10.25 -1.16 -10.44
CA ILE A 295 -11.00 0.10 -10.49
C ILE A 295 -10.30 1.04 -11.49
N SER A 296 -11.02 1.55 -12.48
CA SER A 296 -10.49 2.51 -13.47
C SER A 296 -11.56 3.41 -14.08
N ASN A 297 -11.15 4.61 -14.49
CA ASN A 297 -12.03 5.56 -15.18
C ASN A 297 -12.06 5.40 -16.71
N SER A 298 -11.15 4.61 -17.26
CA SER A 298 -11.14 4.25 -18.69
C SER A 298 -12.00 3.00 -18.92
N LYS A 299 -12.97 3.10 -19.83
CA LYS A 299 -13.66 1.95 -20.41
C LYS A 299 -12.77 1.19 -21.38
#